data_AF-A0AAN9DEG4-F1
#
_entry.id   AF-A0AAN9DEG4-F1
#
_cell.length_a   1.000
_cell.length_b   1.000
_cell.length_c   1.000
_cell.angle_alpha   90.00
_cell.angle_beta   90.00
_cell.angle_gamma   90.00
#
_symmetry.space_group_name_H-M   'P 1'
#
loop_
_entity.id
_entity.type
_entity.pdbx_description
1 polymer ?
#
loop_
_entity_poly.entity_id
_entity_poly.type
_entity_poly.pdbx_seq_one_letter_code
_entity_poly.pdbx_strand_id
1 'polypeptide(L)'
;MEGADILCDSLFRWLENRKECAGKLLELAQELEDVHRGSNIAQVVGAATTVLSISGALIATVFSGGLATPLLVAATAGTAVSATSTLVEAGMSSSTFNKAIELIKEDEKVGENIQKQLGDLKDRCGEAPLGAHADELDCEVATRLMWALARRRNIPVPLDFLRAFYRATFFRHMTPGGLAPDKAKRFIFQALRAVGFFGVMTCGLKVSAKVMMKNIGRIGIKAVAKAGSKALGVIGVGMCLYDLIVTSEELVKGNRVTEASKFLWDSAGEILDGQRKLKEQLDAMNEIIQKLFQMKNLIKDLGGYSLSMTENGQKIMDYIMGTCTDNRVVSWLQGITHQIVLVNLLQFCQEWLTTHEEDLKKPSGGHVHIVFVAHGRIVEQFMPAGGLVPTPNIRDTVIYSPWNCLIDANVAFAIAQDFIQVTDRKFYNTNNDVYYEPNPLPNHWNSMRGSRHDIPVILLSPVTPEDPAWKCFQQYWMNRGMEIQNRVIIPYFAPQVNVFGEIPLFILIFVASFLLMLSNKTATVHLAACLGRGGTPARPEEWRTQYAYTSDGTLMSVNLDDRNMNTTLFRALRSMFDRNRR
;
A
#
# COMPACT_ATOMS: atom_id res chain seq x y z
N MET A 1 -7.40 -3.05 -26.47
CA MET A 1 -7.22 -2.07 -25.39
C MET A 1 -7.78 -2.71 -24.12
N GLU A 2 -7.01 -2.79 -23.04
CA GLU A 2 -7.46 -3.49 -21.83
C GLU A 2 -8.51 -2.64 -21.11
N GLY A 3 -9.45 -3.25 -20.37
CA GLY A 3 -10.55 -2.52 -19.71
C GLY A 3 -10.07 -1.36 -18.81
N ALA A 4 -8.88 -1.49 -18.20
CA ALA A 4 -8.26 -0.44 -17.40
C ALA A 4 -7.76 0.77 -18.22
N ASP A 5 -7.34 0.59 -19.47
CA ASP A 5 -6.94 1.73 -20.33
C ASP A 5 -8.15 2.59 -20.67
N ILE A 6 -9.26 1.93 -21.05
CA ILE A 6 -10.51 2.60 -21.39
C ILE A 6 -11.03 3.37 -20.18
N LEU A 7 -10.91 2.78 -18.98
CA LEU A 7 -11.24 3.44 -17.72
C LEU A 7 -10.35 4.66 -17.46
N CYS A 8 -9.03 4.53 -17.61
CA CYS A 8 -8.10 5.66 -17.49
C CYS A 8 -8.44 6.80 -18.48
N ASP A 9 -8.67 6.48 -19.74
CA ASP A 9 -9.02 7.46 -20.77
C ASP A 9 -10.34 8.17 -20.45
N SER A 10 -11.33 7.41 -19.96
CA SER A 10 -12.61 7.96 -19.52
C SER A 10 -12.44 8.86 -18.30
N LEU A 11 -11.61 8.49 -17.31
CA LEU A 11 -11.29 9.32 -16.15
C LEU A 11 -10.63 10.64 -16.55
N PHE A 12 -9.64 10.62 -17.45
CA PHE A 12 -9.00 11.86 -17.93
C PHE A 12 -9.98 12.72 -18.73
N ARG A 13 -10.82 12.14 -19.57
CA ARG A 13 -11.86 12.89 -20.29
C ARG A 13 -12.86 13.51 -19.31
N TRP A 14 -13.29 12.77 -18.30
CA TRP A 14 -14.19 13.25 -17.26
C TRP A 14 -13.60 14.43 -16.47
N LEU A 15 -12.30 14.37 -16.14
CA LEU A 15 -11.58 15.48 -15.49
C LEU A 15 -11.57 16.77 -16.34
N GLU A 16 -11.49 16.66 -17.67
CA GLU A 16 -11.57 17.81 -18.57
C GLU A 16 -13.00 18.33 -18.69
N ASN A 17 -14.00 17.44 -18.83
CA ASN A 17 -15.41 17.83 -18.89
C ASN A 17 -15.85 18.57 -17.62
N ARG A 18 -15.43 18.10 -16.43
CA ARG A 18 -15.71 18.76 -15.15
C ARG A 18 -15.10 20.16 -15.06
N LYS A 19 -13.90 20.33 -15.60
CA LYS A 19 -13.23 21.65 -15.65
C LYS A 19 -13.98 22.61 -16.56
N GLU A 20 -14.42 22.14 -17.73
CA GLU A 20 -15.21 22.95 -18.67
C GLU A 20 -16.58 23.31 -18.09
N CYS A 21 -17.27 22.35 -17.47
CA CYS A 21 -18.53 22.57 -16.79
C CYS A 21 -18.39 23.61 -15.67
N ALA A 22 -17.35 23.51 -14.84
CA ALA A 22 -17.09 24.53 -13.81
C ALA A 22 -16.87 25.91 -14.43
N GLY A 23 -16.12 26.00 -15.54
CA GLY A 23 -15.97 27.24 -16.31
C GLY A 23 -17.31 27.84 -16.74
N LYS A 24 -18.24 27.01 -17.24
CA LYS A 24 -19.58 27.47 -17.63
C LYS A 24 -20.47 27.87 -16.46
N LEU A 25 -20.35 27.21 -15.31
CA LEU A 25 -21.06 27.64 -14.10
C LEU A 25 -20.55 29.01 -13.62
N LEU A 26 -19.24 29.27 -13.74
CA LEU A 26 -18.66 30.58 -13.44
C LEU A 26 -19.13 31.67 -14.40
N GLU A 27 -19.14 31.39 -15.71
CA GLU A 27 -19.69 32.31 -16.72
C GLU A 27 -21.16 32.63 -16.42
N LEU A 28 -21.98 31.62 -16.11
CA LEU A 28 -23.38 31.80 -15.77
C LEU A 28 -23.59 32.63 -14.50
N ALA A 29 -22.75 32.40 -13.47
CA ALA A 29 -22.79 33.19 -12.25
C ALA A 29 -22.48 34.68 -12.52
N GLN A 30 -21.49 34.95 -13.38
CA GLN A 30 -21.15 36.31 -13.83
C GLN A 30 -22.27 36.95 -14.62
N GLU A 31 -22.88 36.23 -15.58
CA GLU A 31 -24.04 36.72 -16.34
C GLU A 31 -25.19 37.12 -15.41
N LEU A 32 -25.49 36.31 -14.39
CA LEU A 32 -26.53 36.62 -13.41
C LEU A 32 -26.21 37.88 -12.58
N GLU A 33 -24.95 38.08 -12.19
CA GLU A 33 -24.51 39.28 -11.47
C GLU A 33 -24.58 40.54 -12.32
N ASP A 34 -24.18 40.47 -13.59
CA ASP A 34 -24.21 41.59 -14.52
C ASP A 34 -25.64 42.01 -14.85
N VAL A 35 -26.52 41.04 -15.06
CA VAL A 35 -27.96 41.26 -15.25
C VAL A 35 -28.57 41.91 -14.01
N HIS A 36 -28.21 41.46 -12.80
CA HIS A 36 -28.68 42.06 -11.56
C HIS A 36 -28.18 43.50 -11.40
N ARG A 37 -26.89 43.77 -11.65
CA ARG A 37 -26.30 45.12 -11.62
C ARG A 37 -26.95 46.05 -12.64
N GLY A 38 -27.15 45.60 -13.88
CA GLY A 38 -27.81 46.38 -14.93
C GLY A 38 -29.25 46.75 -14.58
N SER A 39 -30.00 45.82 -13.97
CA SER A 39 -31.38 46.08 -13.52
C SER A 39 -31.46 47.11 -12.40
N ASN A 40 -30.51 47.09 -11.45
CA ASN A 40 -30.43 48.08 -10.37
C ASN A 40 -30.04 49.47 -10.92
N ILE A 41 -29.15 49.55 -11.92
CA ILE A 41 -28.77 50.82 -12.56
C ILE A 41 -29.97 51.41 -13.33
N ALA A 42 -30.72 50.59 -14.08
CA ALA A 42 -31.91 51.05 -14.79
C ALA A 42 -33.03 51.52 -13.84
N GLN A 43 -33.18 50.89 -12.66
CA GLN A 43 -34.08 51.39 -11.61
C GLN A 43 -33.59 52.68 -10.95
N VAL A 44 -32.28 52.86 -10.78
CA VAL A 44 -31.69 54.07 -10.17
C VAL A 44 -31.76 55.29 -11.10
N VAL A 45 -31.75 55.10 -12.43
CA VAL A 45 -31.99 56.19 -13.40
C VAL A 45 -33.48 56.55 -13.55
N GLY A 46 -34.39 55.66 -13.09
CA GLY A 46 -35.84 55.88 -13.09
C GLY A 46 -36.44 56.39 -11.78
N ALA A 47 -35.66 56.50 -10.69
CA ALA A 47 -36.16 56.94 -9.38
C ALA A 47 -35.16 57.86 -8.67
N ALA A 48 -35.18 59.14 -9.02
CA ALA A 48 -34.68 60.16 -8.11
C ALA A 48 -35.67 60.30 -6.93
N THR A 49 -35.12 60.30 -5.71
CA THR A 49 -35.75 60.46 -4.38
C THR A 49 -36.26 59.18 -3.69
N THR A 50 -35.38 58.49 -2.97
CA THR A 50 -35.40 58.49 -1.50
C THR A 50 -34.17 57.77 -0.93
N VAL A 51 -33.42 58.49 -0.10
CA VAL A 51 -32.33 58.00 0.73
C VAL A 51 -32.94 57.24 1.89
N LEU A 52 -32.57 55.97 2.10
CA LEU A 52 -32.45 55.39 3.44
C LEU A 52 -31.45 54.21 3.40
N SER A 53 -30.33 54.46 4.07
CA SER A 53 -29.24 53.57 4.41
C SER A 53 -29.67 52.43 5.33
N ILE A 54 -29.23 51.19 5.07
CA ILE A 54 -28.79 50.27 6.13
C ILE A 54 -27.52 49.55 5.65
N SER A 55 -26.40 49.99 6.21
CA SER A 55 -25.10 49.33 6.21
C SER A 55 -24.87 48.75 7.61
N GLY A 56 -24.29 47.54 7.69
CA GLY A 56 -23.72 46.93 8.91
C GLY A 56 -24.68 46.05 9.71
N ALA A 57 -24.32 44.93 10.34
CA ALA A 57 -23.07 44.20 10.59
C ALA A 57 -23.50 42.73 10.93
N LEU A 58 -22.69 41.67 11.03
CA LEU A 58 -21.43 41.51 11.75
C LEU A 58 -20.77 40.16 11.36
N ILE A 59 -19.45 40.17 11.21
CA ILE A 59 -18.58 38.99 11.26
C ILE A 59 -18.39 38.60 12.74
N ALA A 60 -18.62 37.32 13.09
CA ALA A 60 -17.76 36.49 13.96
C ALA A 60 -18.54 35.30 14.55
N THR A 61 -18.16 34.06 14.18
CA THR A 61 -17.80 33.01 15.17
C THR A 61 -17.23 31.78 14.45
N VAL A 62 -16.05 31.38 14.91
CA VAL A 62 -15.30 30.19 14.52
C VAL A 62 -15.26 29.26 15.75
N PHE A 63 -15.52 27.97 15.52
CA PHE A 63 -15.37 26.78 16.38
C PHE A 63 -16.05 26.72 17.77
N SER A 64 -17.15 25.96 17.87
CA SER A 64 -17.31 24.75 18.71
C SER A 64 -18.80 24.36 18.78
N GLY A 65 -19.09 23.06 18.93
CA GLY A 65 -20.41 22.49 18.70
C GLY A 65 -21.53 22.95 19.64
N GLY A 66 -22.76 22.99 19.12
CA GLY A 66 -23.97 23.18 19.93
C GLY A 66 -25.18 23.59 19.09
N LEU A 67 -26.32 22.93 19.29
CA LEU A 67 -27.62 23.19 18.67
C LEU A 67 -28.14 24.62 18.90
N ALA A 68 -28.74 25.24 17.88
CA ALA A 68 -29.82 26.22 18.08
C ALA A 68 -30.68 26.39 16.80
N THR A 69 -32.00 26.27 16.98
CA THR A 69 -33.08 26.47 16.01
C THR A 69 -33.24 27.95 15.62
N PRO A 70 -33.61 28.34 14.37
CA PRO A 70 -33.98 29.72 14.08
C PRO A 70 -35.50 29.95 14.22
N LEU A 71 -35.85 30.98 14.99
CA LEU A 71 -37.18 31.61 15.05
C LEU A 71 -37.47 32.34 13.71
N LEU A 72 -38.66 32.14 13.16
CA LEU A 72 -39.13 32.77 11.92
C LEU A 72 -40.04 33.97 12.30
N VAL A 73 -39.61 35.20 12.01
CA VAL A 73 -40.48 36.38 12.07
C VAL A 73 -41.01 36.65 10.66
N ALA A 74 -42.34 36.57 10.51
CA ALA A 74 -43.04 36.89 9.29
C ALA A 74 -43.34 38.39 9.23
N ALA A 75 -43.06 39.01 8.08
CA ALA A 75 -43.62 40.32 7.73
C ALA A 75 -44.23 40.24 6.32
N THR A 76 -45.45 40.72 6.21
CA THR A 76 -46.36 40.60 5.07
C THR A 76 -46.33 41.79 4.12
N ALA A 77 -46.50 41.47 2.83
CA ALA A 77 -47.17 42.22 1.75
C ALA A 77 -46.65 43.60 1.33
N GLY A 78 -46.04 43.62 0.14
CA GLY A 78 -46.01 44.76 -0.77
C GLY A 78 -45.99 44.24 -2.21
N THR A 79 -46.98 44.63 -3.02
CA THR A 79 -47.11 44.24 -4.43
C THR A 79 -46.01 44.86 -5.27
N ALA A 80 -45.13 44.04 -5.85
CA ALA A 80 -44.09 44.46 -6.79
C ALA A 80 -44.54 44.22 -8.24
N VAL A 81 -44.41 45.26 -9.07
CA VAL A 81 -44.70 45.25 -10.51
C VAL A 81 -43.70 44.34 -11.25
N SER A 82 -44.22 43.53 -12.18
CA SER A 82 -43.52 42.47 -12.92
C SER A 82 -42.54 42.99 -13.99
N ALA A 83 -41.48 43.67 -13.57
CA ALA A 83 -40.30 43.90 -14.41
C ALA A 83 -39.29 42.72 -14.33
N THR A 84 -39.58 41.72 -13.49
CA THR A 84 -38.67 40.61 -13.18
C THR A 84 -38.76 39.42 -14.14
N SER A 85 -39.86 39.22 -14.91
CA SER A 85 -39.99 38.02 -15.76
C SER A 85 -39.07 38.05 -16.97
N THR A 86 -38.85 39.21 -17.58
CA THR A 86 -37.98 39.38 -18.76
C THR A 86 -36.49 39.20 -18.43
N LEU A 87 -36.06 39.57 -17.22
CA LEU A 87 -34.68 39.35 -16.75
C LEU A 87 -34.41 37.87 -16.45
N VAL A 88 -35.41 37.17 -15.90
CA VAL A 88 -35.36 35.72 -15.65
C VAL A 88 -35.33 34.94 -16.97
N GLU A 89 -36.15 35.34 -17.95
CA GLU A 89 -36.17 34.71 -19.28
C GLU A 89 -34.86 34.94 -20.05
N ALA A 90 -34.30 36.15 -20.04
CA ALA A 90 -33.06 36.46 -20.76
C ALA A 90 -31.84 35.70 -20.21
N GLY A 91 -31.73 35.57 -18.87
CA GLY A 91 -30.65 34.81 -18.22
C GLY A 91 -30.77 33.30 -18.44
N MET A 92 -31.99 32.76 -18.40
CA MET A 92 -32.23 31.33 -18.63
C MET A 92 -32.18 30.91 -20.10
N SER A 93 -32.47 31.83 -21.03
CA SER A 93 -32.33 31.58 -22.47
C SER A 93 -30.91 31.81 -22.98
N SER A 94 -29.94 32.13 -22.10
CA SER A 94 -28.59 32.43 -22.54
C SER A 94 -27.94 31.22 -23.20
N SER A 95 -27.13 31.48 -24.23
CA SER A 95 -26.39 30.40 -24.91
C SER A 95 -25.46 29.66 -23.94
N THR A 96 -25.04 30.32 -22.86
CA THR A 96 -24.17 29.78 -21.81
C THR A 96 -24.91 28.75 -20.96
N PHE A 97 -26.17 29.02 -20.58
CA PHE A 97 -27.00 28.07 -19.84
C PHE A 97 -27.25 26.78 -20.63
N ASN A 98 -27.58 26.90 -21.92
CA ASN A 98 -27.78 25.73 -22.79
C ASN A 98 -26.51 24.91 -22.97
N LYS A 99 -25.36 25.57 -23.17
CA LYS A 99 -24.04 24.91 -23.23
C LYS A 99 -23.69 24.20 -21.93
N ALA A 100 -24.00 24.80 -20.78
CA ALA A 100 -23.79 24.17 -19.47
C ALA A 100 -24.62 22.88 -19.35
N ILE A 101 -25.90 22.90 -19.77
CA ILE A 101 -26.76 21.71 -19.79
C ILE A 101 -26.19 20.61 -20.71
N GLU A 102 -25.70 20.97 -21.90
CA GLU A 102 -25.10 20.00 -22.83
C GLU A 102 -23.85 19.34 -22.24
N LEU A 103 -22.93 20.14 -21.67
CA LEU A 103 -21.73 19.65 -21.01
C LEU A 103 -22.05 18.75 -19.82
N ILE A 104 -23.11 19.06 -19.07
CA ILE A 104 -23.55 18.25 -17.93
C ILE A 104 -24.08 16.90 -18.38
N LYS A 105 -24.87 16.87 -19.46
CA LYS A 105 -25.35 15.60 -20.05
C LYS A 105 -24.19 14.76 -20.55
N GLU A 106 -23.18 15.39 -21.16
CA GLU A 106 -21.98 14.68 -21.58
C GLU A 106 -21.18 14.16 -20.38
N ASP A 107 -20.98 14.97 -19.34
CA ASP A 107 -20.31 14.58 -18.10
C ASP A 107 -21.00 13.39 -17.42
N GLU A 108 -22.33 13.43 -17.30
CA GLU A 108 -23.15 12.34 -16.74
C GLU A 108 -22.96 11.06 -17.54
N LYS A 109 -23.05 11.14 -18.88
CA LYS A 109 -22.80 10.01 -19.77
C LYS A 109 -21.37 9.47 -19.62
N VAL A 110 -20.36 10.32 -19.46
CA VAL A 110 -18.99 9.85 -19.21
C VAL A 110 -18.88 9.19 -17.83
N GLY A 111 -19.52 9.76 -16.81
CA GLY A 111 -19.59 9.20 -15.45
C GLY A 111 -20.24 7.81 -15.40
N GLU A 112 -21.39 7.63 -16.06
CA GLU A 112 -22.05 6.33 -16.21
C GLU A 112 -21.14 5.30 -16.90
N ASN A 113 -20.42 5.73 -17.95
CA ASN A 113 -19.47 4.86 -18.63
C ASN A 113 -18.29 4.46 -17.73
N ILE A 114 -17.75 5.38 -16.91
CA ILE A 114 -16.71 5.09 -15.92
C ILE A 114 -17.22 4.06 -14.91
N GLN A 115 -18.43 4.24 -14.38
CA GLN A 115 -19.03 3.31 -13.41
C GLN A 115 -19.18 1.92 -14.02
N LYS A 116 -19.72 1.84 -15.23
CA LYS A 116 -19.85 0.57 -15.97
C LYS A 116 -18.48 -0.07 -16.19
N GLN A 117 -17.49 0.69 -16.68
CA GLN A 117 -16.14 0.18 -16.94
C GLN A 117 -15.44 -0.29 -15.66
N LEU A 118 -15.65 0.40 -14.53
CA LEU A 118 -15.14 -0.02 -13.23
C LEU A 118 -15.83 -1.29 -12.74
N GLY A 119 -17.14 -1.42 -12.94
CA GLY A 119 -17.91 -2.64 -12.69
C GLY A 119 -17.38 -3.81 -13.52
N ASP A 120 -17.29 -3.64 -14.84
CA ASP A 120 -16.74 -4.63 -15.75
C ASP A 120 -15.29 -5.01 -15.39
N LEU A 121 -14.47 -4.04 -14.95
CA LEU A 121 -13.11 -4.29 -14.49
C LEU A 121 -13.10 -5.10 -13.20
N LYS A 122 -13.97 -4.79 -12.23
CA LYS A 122 -14.14 -5.55 -10.99
C LYS A 122 -14.59 -6.97 -11.27
N ASP A 123 -15.60 -7.16 -12.11
CA ASP A 123 -16.12 -8.49 -12.45
C ASP A 123 -15.01 -9.35 -13.08
N ARG A 124 -14.26 -8.80 -14.05
CA ARG A 124 -13.10 -9.48 -14.65
C ARG A 124 -11.97 -9.78 -13.66
N CYS A 125 -11.80 -8.96 -12.63
CA CYS A 125 -10.81 -9.22 -11.59
C CYS A 125 -11.30 -10.28 -10.59
N GLY A 126 -12.62 -10.38 -10.36
CA GLY A 126 -13.26 -11.34 -9.46
C GLY A 126 -13.48 -12.73 -10.07
N GLU A 127 -13.58 -12.84 -11.39
CA GLU A 127 -13.67 -14.12 -12.12
C GLU A 127 -12.34 -14.91 -12.13
N ALA A 128 -11.23 -14.29 -11.72
CA ALA A 128 -9.96 -14.99 -11.60
C ALA A 128 -10.06 -16.10 -10.52
N PRO A 129 -9.47 -17.29 -10.74
CA PRO A 129 -9.70 -18.51 -9.94
C PRO A 129 -9.17 -18.48 -8.50
N LEU A 130 -8.78 -17.31 -7.99
CA LEU A 130 -8.43 -17.11 -6.59
C LEU A 130 -9.72 -16.74 -5.87
N GLY A 131 -10.17 -17.60 -4.94
CA GLY A 131 -11.28 -17.33 -4.01
C GLY A 131 -10.96 -16.18 -3.06
N ALA A 132 -10.81 -15.00 -3.63
CA ALA A 132 -10.15 -13.84 -3.08
C ALA A 132 -11.10 -13.07 -2.16
N HIS A 133 -10.61 -12.68 -0.99
CA HIS A 133 -11.31 -11.75 -0.10
C HIS A 133 -11.55 -10.40 -0.80
N ALA A 134 -12.57 -9.63 -0.41
CA ALA A 134 -12.91 -8.35 -1.03
C ALA A 134 -11.73 -7.37 -1.15
N ASP A 135 -10.78 -7.42 -0.20
CA ASP A 135 -9.56 -6.61 -0.22
C ASP A 135 -8.61 -6.97 -1.37
N GLU A 136 -8.55 -8.23 -1.80
CA GLU A 136 -7.73 -8.68 -2.93
C GLU A 136 -8.27 -8.17 -4.28
N LEU A 137 -9.59 -8.07 -4.41
CA LEU A 137 -10.24 -7.54 -5.60
C LEU A 137 -9.88 -6.07 -5.84
N ASP A 138 -10.02 -5.23 -4.81
CA ASP A 138 -9.68 -3.81 -4.92
C ASP A 138 -8.18 -3.61 -5.20
N CYS A 139 -7.31 -4.47 -4.65
CA CYS A 139 -5.88 -4.47 -4.95
C CYS A 139 -5.59 -4.73 -6.44
N GLU A 140 -6.27 -5.70 -7.03
CA GLU A 140 -6.10 -6.07 -8.45
C GLU A 140 -6.60 -4.94 -9.37
N VAL A 141 -7.76 -4.35 -9.06
CA VAL A 141 -8.29 -3.18 -9.79
C VAL A 141 -7.30 -2.03 -9.75
N ALA A 142 -6.77 -1.69 -8.56
CA ALA A 142 -5.77 -0.63 -8.40
C ALA A 142 -4.50 -0.93 -9.21
N THR A 143 -4.03 -2.18 -9.18
CA THR A 143 -2.84 -2.64 -9.91
C THR A 143 -3.02 -2.46 -11.42
N ARG A 144 -4.18 -2.86 -11.97
CA ARG A 144 -4.48 -2.69 -13.39
C ARG A 144 -4.61 -1.22 -13.79
N LEU A 145 -5.19 -0.39 -12.93
CA LEU A 145 -5.27 1.06 -13.15
C LEU A 145 -3.87 1.69 -13.18
N MET A 146 -3.01 1.36 -12.21
CA MET A 146 -1.61 1.80 -12.21
C MET A 146 -0.88 1.36 -13.48
N TRP A 147 -1.14 0.15 -13.95
CA TRP A 147 -0.52 -0.36 -15.17
C TRP A 147 -1.01 0.37 -16.43
N ALA A 148 -2.31 0.69 -16.52
CA ALA A 148 -2.85 1.53 -17.58
C ALA A 148 -2.23 2.95 -17.56
N LEU A 149 -2.07 3.56 -16.38
CA LEU A 149 -1.37 4.84 -16.21
C LEU A 149 0.08 4.77 -16.69
N ALA A 150 0.80 3.70 -16.34
CA ALA A 150 2.17 3.45 -16.78
C ALA A 150 2.28 3.39 -18.31
N ARG A 151 1.40 2.61 -18.96
CA ARG A 151 1.35 2.48 -20.43
C ARG A 151 1.03 3.80 -21.12
N ARG A 152 0.08 4.58 -20.60
CA ARG A 152 -0.27 5.91 -21.14
C ARG A 152 0.93 6.88 -21.13
N ARG A 153 1.88 6.68 -20.21
CA ARG A 153 3.13 7.46 -20.12
C ARG A 153 4.33 6.79 -20.78
N ASN A 154 4.13 5.70 -21.52
CA ASN A 154 5.18 4.90 -22.15
C ASN A 154 6.23 4.36 -21.15
N ILE A 155 5.83 4.07 -19.91
CA ILE A 155 6.71 3.45 -18.92
C ILE A 155 6.53 1.93 -19.03
N PRO A 156 7.57 1.16 -19.41
CA PRO A 156 7.45 -0.27 -19.69
C PRO A 156 7.48 -1.10 -18.40
N VAL A 157 6.46 -0.93 -17.56
CA VAL A 157 6.30 -1.67 -16.30
C VAL A 157 5.46 -2.93 -16.53
N PRO A 158 5.96 -4.14 -16.22
CA PRO A 158 5.14 -5.35 -16.27
C PRO A 158 4.01 -5.32 -15.23
N LEU A 159 2.82 -5.83 -15.58
CA LEU A 159 1.68 -5.88 -14.66
C LEU A 159 2.00 -6.67 -13.38
N ASP A 160 2.72 -7.78 -13.52
CA ASP A 160 3.15 -8.63 -12.41
C ASP A 160 4.04 -7.90 -11.40
N PHE A 161 4.88 -6.96 -11.87
CA PHE A 161 5.69 -6.12 -11.00
C PHE A 161 4.81 -5.20 -10.15
N LEU A 162 3.81 -4.57 -10.75
CA LEU A 162 2.89 -3.69 -10.02
C LEU A 162 2.05 -4.50 -9.02
N ARG A 163 1.64 -5.71 -9.38
CA ARG A 163 0.92 -6.63 -8.48
C ARG A 163 1.77 -6.99 -7.27
N ALA A 164 3.05 -7.30 -7.47
CA ALA A 164 4.01 -7.56 -6.41
C ALA A 164 4.15 -6.36 -5.47
N PHE A 165 4.38 -5.18 -6.06
CA PHE A 165 4.56 -3.94 -5.34
C PHE A 165 3.33 -3.61 -4.49
N TYR A 166 2.15 -3.68 -5.09
CA TYR A 166 0.90 -3.40 -4.40
C TYR A 166 0.66 -4.40 -3.26
N ARG A 167 0.94 -5.69 -3.49
CA ARG A 167 0.89 -6.70 -2.43
C ARG A 167 1.84 -6.37 -1.28
N ALA A 168 3.09 -6.03 -1.59
CA ALA A 168 4.13 -5.70 -0.62
C ALA A 168 3.76 -4.51 0.29
N THR A 169 3.16 -3.48 -0.32
CA THR A 169 2.90 -2.20 0.34
C THR A 169 1.56 -2.16 1.08
N PHE A 170 0.51 -2.82 0.58
CA PHE A 170 -0.86 -2.63 1.09
C PHE A 170 -1.40 -3.78 1.96
N PHE A 171 -0.86 -5.01 1.89
CA PHE A 171 -1.31 -6.14 2.75
C PHE A 171 -0.79 -6.08 4.19
N ARG A 172 0.13 -5.15 4.52
CA ARG A 172 0.72 -5.01 5.85
C ARG A 172 -0.27 -4.57 6.95
N HIS A 173 -1.53 -4.32 6.58
CA HIS A 173 -2.58 -3.78 7.43
C HIS A 173 -3.37 -4.76 8.29
N MET A 174 -3.22 -6.07 8.09
CA MET A 174 -3.96 -7.08 8.88
C MET A 174 -3.16 -7.71 10.03
N THR A 175 -1.88 -7.35 10.19
CA THR A 175 -1.04 -7.81 11.30
C THR A 175 -0.65 -6.66 12.22
N PRO A 176 -0.77 -6.79 13.56
CA PRO A 176 -0.27 -5.80 14.51
C PRO A 176 1.24 -5.60 14.31
N GLY A 177 1.70 -4.39 13.95
CA GLY A 177 3.12 -4.06 13.72
C GLY A 177 3.51 -3.66 12.29
N GLY A 178 2.55 -3.42 11.38
CA GLY A 178 2.81 -2.93 10.02
C GLY A 178 3.18 -1.45 9.91
N LEU A 179 3.85 -1.04 8.81
CA LEU A 179 4.06 0.38 8.41
C LEU A 179 2.72 1.10 8.51
N ALA A 180 2.70 2.36 8.93
CA ALA A 180 1.52 3.20 8.92
C ALA A 180 1.34 3.80 7.50
N PRO A 181 0.43 3.26 6.65
CA PRO A 181 0.15 3.69 5.28
C PRO A 181 -1.18 4.46 5.27
N ASP A 182 -1.53 5.07 6.40
CA ASP A 182 -2.76 5.85 6.58
C ASP A 182 -2.80 7.06 5.65
N LYS A 183 -1.69 7.41 4.99
CA LYS A 183 -1.68 8.32 3.84
C LYS A 183 -1.82 7.60 2.50
N ALA A 184 -1.02 6.58 2.16
CA ALA A 184 -1.03 5.93 0.84
C ALA A 184 -2.25 5.02 0.60
N LYS A 185 -2.64 4.21 1.59
CA LYS A 185 -3.88 3.41 1.51
C LYS A 185 -5.09 4.35 1.52
N ARG A 186 -5.13 5.38 2.37
CA ARG A 186 -6.15 6.43 2.21
C ARG A 186 -6.08 7.05 0.83
N PHE A 187 -4.92 7.35 0.27
CA PHE A 187 -4.84 8.02 -1.04
C PHE A 187 -5.44 7.17 -2.16
N ILE A 188 -5.05 5.90 -2.26
CA ILE A 188 -5.51 5.01 -3.33
C ILE A 188 -6.93 4.50 -3.06
N PHE A 189 -7.28 4.14 -1.82
CA PHE A 189 -8.67 3.78 -1.48
C PHE A 189 -9.59 4.99 -1.48
N GLN A 190 -9.14 6.21 -1.18
CA GLN A 190 -9.95 7.43 -1.32
C GLN A 190 -10.06 7.83 -2.78
N ALA A 191 -9.04 7.62 -3.62
CA ALA A 191 -9.16 7.79 -5.06
C ALA A 191 -10.15 6.76 -5.64
N LEU A 192 -10.01 5.49 -5.28
CA LEU A 192 -10.91 4.41 -5.71
C LEU A 192 -12.30 4.48 -5.05
N ARG A 193 -12.46 5.09 -3.87
CA ARG A 193 -13.78 5.42 -3.28
C ARG A 193 -14.36 6.72 -3.84
N ALA A 194 -13.54 7.69 -4.22
CA ALA A 194 -13.98 8.90 -4.91
C ALA A 194 -14.46 8.57 -6.33
N VAL A 195 -13.83 7.58 -6.98
CA VAL A 195 -14.32 6.98 -8.24
C VAL A 195 -15.41 5.94 -7.96
N GLY A 196 -15.31 5.21 -6.84
CA GLY A 196 -16.25 4.20 -6.33
C GLY A 196 -17.42 4.82 -5.56
N PHE A 197 -18.24 5.56 -6.30
CA PHE A 197 -19.43 6.33 -5.95
C PHE A 197 -20.61 5.53 -5.32
N PHE A 198 -20.38 4.53 -4.47
CA PHE A 198 -21.47 3.66 -3.98
C PHE A 198 -22.36 4.27 -2.87
N GLY A 199 -22.01 5.43 -2.30
CA GLY A 199 -22.80 6.04 -1.22
C GLY A 199 -23.88 7.06 -1.64
N VAL A 200 -23.77 7.66 -2.83
CA VAL A 200 -24.59 8.85 -3.19
C VAL A 200 -25.61 8.56 -4.30
N MET A 201 -25.43 7.50 -5.09
CA MET A 201 -26.33 7.14 -6.19
C MET A 201 -27.64 6.45 -5.77
N THR A 202 -27.86 6.17 -4.48
CA THR A 202 -29.20 5.77 -4.00
C THR A 202 -30.19 6.94 -3.92
N CYS A 203 -29.76 8.19 -4.11
CA CYS A 203 -30.69 9.34 -4.11
C CYS A 203 -31.24 9.74 -5.49
N GLY A 204 -30.73 9.21 -6.60
CA GLY A 204 -31.01 9.83 -7.92
C GLY A 204 -31.74 9.00 -8.98
N LEU A 205 -31.66 7.66 -8.98
CA LEU A 205 -31.90 6.92 -10.23
C LEU A 205 -33.20 6.10 -10.33
N LYS A 206 -34.20 6.37 -9.48
CA LYS A 206 -35.55 5.79 -9.66
C LYS A 206 -36.75 6.69 -9.37
N VAL A 207 -36.59 8.02 -9.31
CA VAL A 207 -37.75 8.91 -9.37
C VAL A 207 -37.73 9.62 -10.72
N SER A 208 -38.46 9.02 -11.66
CA SER A 208 -38.85 9.61 -12.93
C SER A 208 -39.02 11.13 -12.82
N ALA A 209 -38.41 11.87 -13.75
CA ALA A 209 -38.65 13.30 -14.00
C ALA A 209 -40.15 13.67 -14.11
N LYS A 210 -41.04 12.68 -14.21
CA LYS A 210 -42.50 12.83 -14.24
C LYS A 210 -43.18 12.93 -12.86
N VAL A 211 -42.50 12.58 -11.77
CA VAL A 211 -43.07 12.58 -10.40
C VAL A 211 -42.67 13.81 -9.60
N MET A 212 -41.54 14.46 -9.91
CA MET A 212 -41.04 15.61 -9.14
C MET A 212 -41.75 16.93 -9.49
N MET A 213 -42.39 17.05 -10.67
CA MET A 213 -43.15 18.25 -11.04
C MET A 213 -44.45 18.49 -10.25
N LYS A 214 -44.89 17.54 -9.40
CA LYS A 214 -46.20 17.65 -8.73
C LYS A 214 -46.18 18.04 -7.26
N ASN A 215 -45.05 18.02 -6.55
CA ASN A 215 -45.03 18.24 -5.09
C ASN A 215 -43.82 19.05 -4.57
N ILE A 216 -43.41 20.13 -5.25
CA ILE A 216 -42.49 21.12 -4.65
C ILE A 216 -43.31 22.15 -3.86
N GLY A 217 -43.77 21.70 -2.70
CA GLY A 217 -44.35 22.54 -1.65
C GLY A 217 -43.32 22.83 -0.56
N ARG A 218 -42.72 24.02 -0.62
CA ARG A 218 -42.36 24.87 0.54
C ARG A 218 -41.57 24.29 1.72
N ILE A 219 -40.67 23.32 1.52
CA ILE A 219 -39.68 22.90 2.53
C ILE A 219 -38.28 23.35 2.10
N GLY A 220 -37.56 24.00 3.02
CA GLY A 220 -36.36 24.81 2.77
C GLY A 220 -35.18 24.07 2.13
N ILE A 221 -34.92 24.41 0.87
CA ILE A 221 -33.77 24.03 0.02
C ILE A 221 -32.41 24.29 0.71
N LYS A 222 -32.32 25.26 1.65
CA LYS A 222 -31.09 25.56 2.41
C LYS A 222 -30.61 24.44 3.34
N ALA A 223 -31.49 23.51 3.75
CA ALA A 223 -31.11 22.41 4.65
C ALA A 223 -30.53 21.20 3.89
N VAL A 224 -31.00 20.92 2.68
CA VAL A 224 -30.58 19.72 1.90
C VAL A 224 -29.19 19.92 1.29
N ALA A 225 -28.89 21.10 0.74
CA ALA A 225 -27.56 21.42 0.21
C ALA A 225 -26.47 21.50 1.32
N LYS A 226 -26.84 21.88 2.54
CA LYS A 226 -25.89 22.05 3.67
C LYS A 226 -25.74 20.81 4.56
N ALA A 227 -26.70 19.89 4.51
CA ALA A 227 -26.64 18.59 5.20
C ALA A 227 -25.95 17.51 4.36
N GLY A 228 -26.08 17.55 3.03
CA GLY A 228 -25.39 16.62 2.12
C GLY A 228 -23.86 16.78 2.08
N SER A 229 -23.36 18.02 2.22
CA SER A 229 -21.92 18.33 2.14
C SER A 229 -21.15 18.13 3.45
N LYS A 230 -21.83 18.10 4.61
CA LYS A 230 -21.16 18.08 5.93
C LYS A 230 -21.00 16.69 6.54
N ALA A 231 -21.70 15.67 6.05
CA ALA A 231 -21.67 14.31 6.62
C ALA A 231 -20.68 13.36 5.92
N LEU A 232 -20.16 13.71 4.75
CA LEU A 232 -19.26 12.87 3.97
C LEU A 232 -17.90 13.55 3.81
N GLY A 233 -17.05 13.36 4.82
CA GLY A 233 -15.62 13.64 4.66
C GLY A 233 -15.07 12.82 3.48
N VAL A 234 -14.35 13.50 2.59
CA VAL A 234 -13.65 13.03 1.37
C VAL A 234 -14.38 13.39 0.06
N ILE A 235 -13.91 14.52 -0.52
CA ILE A 235 -14.11 15.06 -1.87
C ILE A 235 -15.59 15.26 -2.29
N GLY A 236 -16.06 16.50 -2.15
CA GLY A 236 -17.39 16.96 -2.58
C GLY A 236 -17.58 16.92 -4.09
N VAL A 237 -17.90 15.75 -4.63
CA VAL A 237 -18.43 15.58 -6.00
C VAL A 237 -19.90 15.09 -5.96
N GLY A 238 -20.51 15.08 -4.77
CA GLY A 238 -21.82 14.44 -4.54
C GLY A 238 -23.05 15.20 -5.04
N MET A 239 -22.91 16.41 -5.60
CA MET A 239 -24.03 17.09 -6.24
C MET A 239 -24.14 16.66 -7.70
N CYS A 240 -25.31 16.14 -8.09
CA CYS A 240 -25.66 15.98 -9.49
C CYS A 240 -25.60 17.36 -10.14
N LEU A 241 -24.80 17.52 -11.19
CA LEU A 241 -24.66 18.82 -11.86
C LEU A 241 -26.01 19.33 -12.39
N TYR A 242 -26.94 18.41 -12.68
CA TYR A 242 -28.31 18.74 -13.03
C TYR A 242 -29.07 19.40 -11.87
N ASP A 243 -28.97 18.86 -10.65
CA ASP A 243 -29.61 19.44 -9.46
C ASP A 243 -29.08 20.84 -9.16
N LEU A 244 -27.80 21.09 -9.45
CA LEU A 244 -27.21 22.43 -9.35
C LEU A 244 -27.91 23.42 -10.28
N ILE A 245 -28.12 23.03 -11.54
CA ILE A 245 -28.81 23.88 -12.52
C ILE A 245 -30.26 24.12 -12.10
N VAL A 246 -31.00 23.07 -11.75
CA VAL A 246 -32.42 23.19 -11.35
C VAL A 246 -32.56 24.06 -10.11
N THR A 247 -31.69 23.87 -9.10
CA THR A 247 -31.69 24.71 -7.89
C THR A 247 -31.38 26.17 -8.21
N SER A 248 -30.45 26.42 -9.13
CA SER A 248 -30.11 27.79 -9.55
C SER A 248 -31.26 28.45 -10.29
N GLU A 249 -31.94 27.71 -11.17
CA GLU A 249 -33.16 28.14 -11.86
C GLU A 249 -34.28 28.48 -10.87
N GLU A 250 -34.51 27.64 -9.86
CA GLU A 250 -35.50 27.91 -8.81
C GLU A 250 -35.18 29.16 -8.01
N LEU A 251 -33.90 29.39 -7.68
CA LEU A 251 -33.45 30.59 -6.98
C LEU A 251 -33.66 31.85 -7.84
N VAL A 252 -33.36 31.78 -9.13
CA VAL A 252 -33.58 32.88 -10.08
C VAL A 252 -35.08 33.18 -10.23
N LYS A 253 -35.92 32.15 -10.42
CA LYS A 253 -37.40 32.29 -10.47
C LYS A 253 -37.99 32.86 -9.19
N GLY A 254 -37.37 32.56 -8.04
CA GLY A 254 -37.71 33.12 -6.73
C GLY A 254 -37.21 34.55 -6.50
N ASN A 255 -36.64 35.22 -7.51
CA ASN A 255 -36.02 36.55 -7.43
C ASN A 255 -34.83 36.62 -6.45
N ARG A 256 -34.08 35.51 -6.31
CA ARG A 256 -32.91 35.38 -5.42
C ARG A 256 -31.62 35.26 -6.24
N VAL A 257 -31.46 36.14 -7.24
CA VAL A 257 -30.37 36.11 -8.23
C VAL A 257 -28.98 36.11 -7.58
N THR A 258 -28.77 36.92 -6.53
CA THR A 258 -27.50 36.94 -5.79
C THR A 258 -27.20 35.60 -5.09
N GLU A 259 -28.24 34.92 -4.59
CA GLU A 259 -28.06 33.60 -3.98
C GLU A 259 -27.80 32.53 -5.05
N ALA A 260 -28.44 32.63 -6.22
CA ALA A 260 -28.19 31.74 -7.36
C ALA A 260 -26.76 31.88 -7.89
N SER A 261 -26.30 33.11 -8.13
CA SER A 261 -24.90 33.36 -8.55
C SER A 261 -23.92 32.79 -7.54
N LYS A 262 -24.09 33.14 -6.26
CA LYS A 262 -23.21 32.64 -5.19
C LYS A 262 -23.18 31.11 -5.14
N PHE A 263 -24.34 30.47 -5.28
CA PHE A 263 -24.44 29.01 -5.30
C PHE A 263 -23.69 28.39 -6.49
N LEU A 264 -23.79 28.97 -7.69
CA LEU A 264 -23.04 28.55 -8.87
C LEU A 264 -21.52 28.73 -8.69
N TRP A 265 -21.09 29.87 -8.12
CA TRP A 265 -19.68 30.13 -7.77
C TRP A 265 -19.14 29.08 -6.79
N ASP A 266 -19.83 28.88 -5.67
CA ASP A 266 -19.42 27.94 -4.63
C ASP A 266 -19.33 26.51 -5.23
N SER A 267 -20.30 26.11 -6.05
CA SER A 267 -20.34 24.79 -6.69
C SER A 267 -19.24 24.59 -7.72
N ALA A 268 -18.97 25.59 -8.57
CA ALA A 268 -17.86 25.55 -9.51
C ALA A 268 -16.51 25.45 -8.76
N GLY A 269 -16.37 26.16 -7.65
CA GLY A 269 -15.22 26.06 -6.76
C GLY A 269 -15.02 24.65 -6.20
N GLU A 270 -16.10 24.01 -5.72
CA GLU A 270 -16.06 22.62 -5.23
C GLU A 270 -15.68 21.62 -6.34
N ILE A 271 -16.23 21.76 -7.55
CA ILE A 271 -15.89 20.91 -8.71
C ILE A 271 -14.40 21.04 -9.06
N LEU A 272 -13.89 22.27 -9.15
CA LEU A 272 -12.48 22.52 -9.47
C LEU A 272 -11.53 22.01 -8.39
N ASP A 273 -11.90 22.12 -7.11
CA ASP A 273 -11.13 21.55 -6.00
C ASP A 273 -11.11 20.01 -6.04
N GLY A 274 -12.27 19.39 -6.30
CA GLY A 274 -12.37 17.94 -6.44
C GLY A 274 -11.57 17.40 -7.64
N GLN A 275 -11.66 18.06 -8.79
CA GLN A 275 -10.89 17.74 -9.98
C GLN A 275 -9.38 17.82 -9.71
N ARG A 276 -8.93 18.91 -9.07
CA ARG A 276 -7.53 19.11 -8.71
C ARG A 276 -7.01 17.99 -7.83
N LYS A 277 -7.75 17.63 -6.76
CA LYS A 277 -7.38 16.54 -5.85
C LYS A 277 -7.28 15.18 -6.54
N LEU A 278 -8.23 14.85 -7.42
CA LEU A 278 -8.16 13.59 -8.17
C LEU A 278 -6.99 13.57 -9.15
N LYS A 279 -6.70 14.69 -9.82
CA LYS A 279 -5.53 14.82 -10.69
C LYS A 279 -4.23 14.66 -9.91
N GLU A 280 -4.09 15.32 -8.76
CA GLU A 280 -2.95 15.17 -7.84
C GLU A 280 -2.76 13.70 -7.41
N GLN A 281 -3.86 12.96 -7.20
CA GLN A 281 -3.82 11.53 -6.88
C GLN A 281 -3.29 10.68 -8.04
N LEU A 282 -3.77 10.90 -9.26
CA LEU A 282 -3.30 10.18 -10.44
C LEU A 282 -1.83 10.51 -10.75
N ASP A 283 -1.43 11.77 -10.60
CA ASP A 283 -0.06 12.20 -10.80
C ASP A 283 0.89 11.58 -9.74
N ALA A 284 0.46 11.51 -8.46
CA ALA A 284 1.22 10.84 -7.41
C ALA A 284 1.38 9.33 -7.66
N MET A 285 0.32 8.64 -8.13
CA MET A 285 0.43 7.23 -8.53
C MET A 285 1.46 7.04 -9.64
N ASN A 286 1.44 7.92 -10.64
CA ASN A 286 2.39 7.89 -11.74
C ASN A 286 3.83 8.15 -11.27
N GLU A 287 4.04 9.09 -10.36
CA GLU A 287 5.35 9.36 -9.77
C GLU A 287 5.90 8.14 -9.01
N ILE A 288 5.05 7.44 -8.25
CA ILE A 288 5.43 6.19 -7.57
C ILE A 288 5.85 5.13 -8.59
N ILE A 289 5.08 4.92 -9.65
CA ILE A 289 5.40 3.97 -10.72
C ILE A 289 6.77 4.30 -11.35
N GLN A 290 7.01 5.57 -11.66
CA GLN A 290 8.28 6.02 -12.24
C GLN A 290 9.45 5.74 -11.30
N LYS A 291 9.34 6.14 -10.03
CA LYS A 291 10.42 5.92 -9.04
C LYS A 291 10.72 4.44 -8.84
N LEU A 292 9.69 3.59 -8.78
CA LEU A 292 9.87 2.14 -8.64
C LEU A 292 10.55 1.52 -9.86
N PHE A 293 10.17 1.95 -11.06
CA PHE A 293 10.77 1.45 -12.28
C PHE A 293 12.23 1.92 -12.41
N GLN A 294 12.50 3.20 -12.11
CA GLN A 294 13.85 3.74 -12.03
C GLN A 294 14.70 2.97 -11.01
N MET A 295 14.17 2.72 -9.82
CA MET A 295 14.82 1.93 -8.77
C MET A 295 15.20 0.53 -9.26
N LYS A 296 14.27 -0.16 -9.92
CA LYS A 296 14.53 -1.48 -10.51
C LYS A 296 15.70 -1.44 -11.50
N ASN A 297 15.78 -0.40 -12.33
CA ASN A 297 16.87 -0.26 -13.30
C ASN A 297 18.18 0.13 -12.62
N LEU A 298 18.17 1.05 -11.65
CA LEU A 298 19.35 1.42 -10.88
C LEU A 298 20.00 0.21 -10.20
N ILE A 299 19.18 -0.72 -9.68
CA ILE A 299 19.62 -1.97 -9.07
C ILE A 299 20.22 -2.91 -10.11
N LYS A 300 19.61 -3.03 -11.31
CA LYS A 300 20.21 -3.78 -12.43
C LYS A 300 21.56 -3.22 -12.88
N ASP A 301 21.72 -1.91 -12.76
CA ASP A 301 22.90 -1.17 -13.18
C ASP A 301 23.83 -0.85 -11.99
N LEU A 302 23.65 -1.55 -10.86
CA LEU A 302 24.66 -1.56 -9.81
C LEU A 302 25.90 -2.26 -10.37
N GLY A 303 27.02 -1.54 -10.38
CA GLY A 303 28.31 -2.11 -10.76
C GLY A 303 28.80 -3.15 -9.74
N GLY A 304 30.08 -3.47 -9.78
CA GLY A 304 30.69 -4.34 -8.77
C GLY A 304 30.67 -3.73 -7.37
N TYR A 305 31.06 -4.55 -6.38
CA TYR A 305 31.21 -4.13 -5.00
C TYR A 305 32.12 -2.90 -4.86
N SER A 306 31.71 -1.94 -4.02
CA SER A 306 32.43 -0.69 -3.83
C SER A 306 32.67 -0.39 -2.34
N LEU A 307 33.81 0.21 -2.02
CA LEU A 307 34.13 0.75 -0.69
C LEU A 307 33.68 2.21 -0.52
N SER A 308 33.17 2.83 -1.59
CA SER A 308 32.65 4.20 -1.60
C SER A 308 31.24 4.22 -2.20
N MET A 309 30.47 5.25 -1.85
CA MET A 309 29.12 5.44 -2.40
C MET A 309 29.19 5.85 -3.87
N THR A 310 28.54 5.11 -4.75
CA THR A 310 28.41 5.44 -6.17
C THR A 310 27.21 6.36 -6.39
N GLU A 311 27.12 7.02 -7.56
CA GLU A 311 25.95 7.87 -7.88
C GLU A 311 24.64 7.05 -7.91
N ASN A 312 24.65 5.87 -8.52
CA ASN A 312 23.50 4.96 -8.52
C ASN A 312 23.17 4.49 -7.10
N GLY A 313 24.18 4.16 -6.30
CA GLY A 313 24.03 3.82 -4.89
C GLY A 313 23.36 4.94 -4.09
N GLN A 314 23.80 6.20 -4.28
CA GLN A 314 23.22 7.36 -3.61
C GLN A 314 21.74 7.54 -3.98
N LYS A 315 21.38 7.43 -5.26
CA LYS A 315 19.98 7.52 -5.71
C LYS A 315 19.10 6.43 -5.08
N ILE A 316 19.63 5.22 -4.96
CA ILE A 316 18.94 4.10 -4.29
C ILE A 316 18.74 4.44 -2.80
N MET A 317 19.79 4.92 -2.15
CA MET A 317 19.77 5.29 -0.74
C MET A 317 18.79 6.43 -0.44
N ASP A 318 18.78 7.48 -1.25
CA ASP A 318 17.87 8.62 -1.09
C ASP A 318 16.40 8.16 -1.15
N TYR A 319 16.10 7.24 -2.07
CA TYR A 319 14.76 6.66 -2.15
C TYR A 319 14.44 5.78 -0.94
N ILE A 320 15.35 4.89 -0.51
CA ILE A 320 15.12 4.03 0.66
C ILE A 320 14.91 4.89 1.91
N MET A 321 15.75 5.91 2.13
CA MET A 321 15.64 6.82 3.27
C MET A 321 14.37 7.68 3.21
N GLY A 322 13.91 8.06 2.01
CA GLY A 322 12.69 8.84 1.81
C GLY A 322 11.39 8.03 1.89
N THR A 323 11.45 6.70 1.77
CA THR A 323 10.24 5.83 1.70
C THR A 323 10.16 4.78 2.81
N CYS A 324 11.28 4.39 3.41
CA CYS A 324 11.30 3.41 4.49
C CYS A 324 10.76 4.03 5.79
N THR A 325 9.73 3.41 6.37
CA THR A 325 9.19 3.83 7.67
C THR A 325 9.58 2.88 8.80
N ASP A 326 10.45 1.90 8.56
CA ASP A 326 11.02 1.10 9.65
C ASP A 326 12.17 1.88 10.28
N ASN A 327 11.89 2.46 11.45
CA ASN A 327 12.84 3.29 12.19
C ASN A 327 14.16 2.57 12.49
N ARG A 328 14.17 1.24 12.59
CA ARG A 328 15.41 0.46 12.84
C ARG A 328 16.30 0.44 11.62
N VAL A 329 15.70 0.23 10.44
CA VAL A 329 16.42 0.29 9.16
C VAL A 329 16.93 1.70 8.94
N VAL A 330 16.08 2.72 9.10
CA VAL A 330 16.46 4.13 8.93
C VAL A 330 17.56 4.53 9.91
N SER A 331 17.47 4.12 11.18
CA SER A 331 18.50 4.40 12.20
C SER A 331 19.83 3.73 11.86
N TRP A 332 19.81 2.48 11.41
CA TRP A 332 21.04 1.79 10.99
C TRP A 332 21.68 2.51 9.79
N LEU A 333 20.89 3.00 8.84
CA LEU A 333 21.36 3.69 7.63
C LEU A 333 21.82 5.13 7.84
N GLN A 334 21.84 5.67 9.07
CA GLN A 334 22.34 7.02 9.32
C GLN A 334 23.85 7.17 9.04
N GLY A 335 24.62 6.09 9.16
CA GLY A 335 26.06 6.09 8.86
C GLY A 335 26.34 5.76 7.39
N ILE A 336 27.17 6.56 6.73
CA ILE A 336 27.53 6.36 5.31
C ILE A 336 28.11 4.97 5.04
N THR A 337 28.90 4.42 5.96
CA THR A 337 29.45 3.05 5.85
C THR A 337 28.33 2.01 5.78
N HIS A 338 27.27 2.13 6.58
CA HIS A 338 26.13 1.22 6.53
C HIS A 338 25.33 1.36 5.23
N GLN A 339 25.23 2.58 4.69
CA GLN A 339 24.60 2.79 3.38
C GLN A 339 25.38 2.09 2.26
N ILE A 340 26.71 2.20 2.25
CA ILE A 340 27.58 1.48 1.30
C ILE A 340 27.38 -0.03 1.45
N VAL A 341 27.37 -0.54 2.68
CA VAL A 341 27.10 -1.97 2.95
C VAL A 341 25.72 -2.39 2.44
N LEU A 342 24.67 -1.58 2.61
CA LEU A 342 23.34 -1.90 2.08
C LEU A 342 23.34 -2.03 0.55
N VAL A 343 24.00 -1.09 -0.14
CA VAL A 343 24.11 -1.12 -1.61
C VAL A 343 24.87 -2.36 -2.07
N ASN A 344 25.96 -2.72 -1.41
CA ASN A 344 26.69 -3.95 -1.69
C ASN A 344 25.84 -5.21 -1.39
N LEU A 345 25.01 -5.18 -0.35
CA LEU A 345 24.07 -6.28 -0.05
C LEU A 345 22.97 -6.43 -1.10
N LEU A 346 22.46 -5.31 -1.65
CA LEU A 346 21.50 -5.31 -2.76
C LEU A 346 22.11 -6.00 -3.98
N GLN A 347 23.32 -5.59 -4.37
CA GLN A 347 24.06 -6.21 -5.48
C GLN A 347 24.29 -7.70 -5.21
N PHE A 348 24.82 -8.03 -4.03
CA PHE A 348 25.08 -9.41 -3.62
C PHE A 348 23.84 -10.29 -3.72
N CYS A 349 22.74 -9.91 -3.09
CA CYS A 349 21.51 -10.72 -3.12
C CYS A 349 20.92 -10.79 -4.53
N GLN A 350 21.03 -9.74 -5.33
CA GLN A 350 20.55 -9.72 -6.70
C GLN A 350 21.34 -10.67 -7.61
N GLU A 351 22.67 -10.68 -7.51
CA GLU A 351 23.54 -11.61 -8.24
C GLU A 351 23.13 -13.06 -7.93
N TRP A 352 22.92 -13.37 -6.65
CA TRP A 352 22.47 -14.70 -6.23
C TRP A 352 21.09 -15.07 -6.77
N LEU A 353 20.11 -14.18 -6.66
CA LEU A 353 18.75 -14.41 -7.14
C LEU A 353 18.67 -14.50 -8.67
N THR A 354 19.55 -13.82 -9.40
CA THR A 354 19.60 -13.84 -10.86
C THR A 354 20.32 -15.09 -11.36
N THR A 355 21.43 -15.48 -10.73
CA THR A 355 22.17 -16.70 -11.08
C THR A 355 21.30 -17.96 -10.93
N HIS A 356 20.39 -17.96 -9.95
CA HIS A 356 19.48 -19.08 -9.69
C HIS A 356 18.07 -18.83 -10.24
N GLU A 357 17.91 -17.97 -11.26
CA GLU A 357 16.59 -17.62 -11.78
C GLU A 357 15.81 -18.84 -12.30
N GLU A 358 16.48 -19.82 -12.90
CA GLU A 358 15.85 -21.06 -13.39
C GLU A 358 15.25 -21.89 -12.25
N ASP A 359 15.94 -21.99 -11.11
CA ASP A 359 15.42 -22.65 -9.91
C ASP A 359 14.20 -21.93 -9.33
N LEU A 360 14.12 -20.62 -9.57
CA LEU A 360 13.00 -19.77 -9.17
C LEU A 360 11.83 -19.79 -10.18
N LYS A 361 11.97 -20.39 -11.38
CA LYS A 361 10.92 -20.50 -12.42
C LYS A 361 9.99 -21.71 -12.21
N LYS A 362 10.24 -22.55 -11.22
CA LYS A 362 9.42 -23.75 -10.91
C LYS A 362 7.96 -23.37 -10.59
N PRO A 363 6.98 -24.24 -10.87
CA PRO A 363 5.54 -23.92 -10.94
C PRO A 363 4.86 -23.55 -9.60
N SER A 364 5.60 -23.34 -8.50
CA SER A 364 5.10 -23.09 -7.14
C SER A 364 4.49 -21.68 -6.92
N GLY A 365 3.86 -21.09 -7.93
CA GLY A 365 3.19 -19.79 -7.81
C GLY A 365 4.13 -18.64 -7.42
N GLY A 366 5.42 -18.74 -7.77
CA GLY A 366 6.43 -17.73 -7.45
C GLY A 366 6.88 -17.70 -5.99
N HIS A 367 6.56 -18.74 -5.20
CA HIS A 367 7.06 -18.90 -3.83
C HIS A 367 8.36 -19.71 -3.79
N VAL A 368 9.34 -19.20 -3.05
CA VAL A 368 10.71 -19.74 -3.01
C VAL A 368 11.23 -19.80 -1.57
N HIS A 369 12.15 -20.71 -1.27
CA HIS A 369 12.77 -20.78 0.05
C HIS A 369 14.18 -20.22 -0.04
N ILE A 370 14.48 -19.13 0.67
CA ILE A 370 15.82 -18.54 0.69
C ILE A 370 16.51 -19.02 1.95
N VAL A 371 17.64 -19.71 1.84
CA VAL A 371 18.43 -20.15 2.99
C VAL A 371 19.68 -19.31 3.09
N PHE A 372 19.78 -18.47 4.13
CA PHE A 372 21.02 -17.78 4.43
C PHE A 372 21.92 -18.67 5.29
N VAL A 373 23.14 -18.92 4.80
CA VAL A 373 24.19 -19.62 5.55
C VAL A 373 25.23 -18.61 5.96
N ALA A 374 25.39 -18.39 7.26
CA ALA A 374 26.26 -17.36 7.80
C ALA A 374 26.78 -17.76 9.18
N HIS A 375 27.82 -17.09 9.64
CA HIS A 375 28.06 -17.04 11.08
C HIS A 375 27.04 -16.13 11.74
N GLY A 376 26.75 -16.39 13.01
CA GLY A 376 25.77 -15.61 13.73
C GLY A 376 26.03 -15.56 15.23
N ARG A 377 25.52 -14.50 15.84
CA ARG A 377 25.44 -14.33 17.29
C ARG A 377 24.24 -13.48 17.67
N ILE A 378 23.81 -13.60 18.91
CA ILE A 378 22.79 -12.73 19.50
C ILE A 378 23.44 -11.67 20.39
N VAL A 379 22.79 -10.50 20.48
CA VAL A 379 23.18 -9.40 21.39
C VAL A 379 22.05 -9.03 22.34
N GLU A 380 22.39 -8.30 23.41
CA GLU A 380 21.46 -7.83 24.46
C GLU A 380 20.64 -6.61 23.99
N GLN A 381 20.13 -6.66 22.76
CA GLN A 381 19.19 -5.71 22.21
C GLN A 381 18.01 -6.49 21.69
N PHE A 382 16.79 -5.99 21.91
CA PHE A 382 15.58 -6.70 21.54
C PHE A 382 14.82 -5.98 20.44
N MET A 383 14.10 -6.74 19.65
CA MET A 383 13.22 -6.25 18.61
C MET A 383 11.98 -7.14 18.47
N PRO A 384 10.83 -6.61 18.04
CA PRO A 384 9.68 -7.43 17.73
C PRO A 384 10.02 -8.48 16.66
N ALA A 385 9.60 -9.73 16.83
CA ALA A 385 9.81 -10.81 15.86
C ALA A 385 9.28 -10.44 14.45
N GLY A 386 8.18 -9.67 14.38
CA GLY A 386 7.64 -9.14 13.14
C GLY A 386 8.61 -8.26 12.34
N GLY A 387 9.70 -7.77 12.95
CA GLY A 387 10.80 -7.10 12.23
C GLY A 387 11.59 -8.01 11.29
N LEU A 388 11.53 -9.33 11.49
CA LEU A 388 12.07 -10.32 10.56
C LEU A 388 11.05 -10.78 9.52
N VAL A 389 9.87 -10.17 9.48
CA VAL A 389 8.84 -10.43 8.46
C VAL A 389 8.34 -9.08 7.91
N PRO A 390 9.23 -8.26 7.35
CA PRO A 390 8.97 -6.84 7.12
C PRO A 390 7.92 -6.60 6.03
N THR A 391 7.69 -7.54 5.12
CA THR A 391 6.70 -7.39 4.05
C THR A 391 5.94 -8.69 3.80
N PRO A 392 4.77 -8.62 3.13
CA PRO A 392 4.06 -9.78 2.61
C PRO A 392 4.87 -10.67 1.66
N ASN A 393 5.96 -10.15 1.05
CA ASN A 393 6.86 -10.94 0.23
C ASN A 393 7.70 -11.90 1.07
N ILE A 394 7.89 -11.64 2.36
CA ILE A 394 8.47 -12.60 3.30
C ILE A 394 7.31 -13.29 4.01
N ARG A 395 6.98 -14.52 3.60
CA ARG A 395 5.93 -15.31 4.23
C ARG A 395 6.29 -15.72 5.64
N ASP A 396 7.55 -16.00 5.89
CA ASP A 396 8.05 -16.24 7.25
C ASP A 396 9.57 -16.11 7.24
N THR A 397 10.12 -15.93 8.43
CA THR A 397 11.54 -16.15 8.70
C THR A 397 11.64 -17.26 9.72
N VAL A 398 12.33 -18.34 9.35
CA VAL A 398 12.45 -19.57 10.13
C VAL A 398 13.84 -19.64 10.74
N ILE A 399 13.87 -19.73 12.08
CA ILE A 399 15.10 -19.87 12.86
C ILE A 399 15.14 -21.27 13.45
N TYR A 400 16.26 -21.97 13.31
CA TYR A 400 16.35 -23.40 13.68
C TYR A 400 17.04 -23.64 15.01
N SER A 401 18.03 -22.82 15.34
CA SER A 401 18.78 -22.93 16.59
C SER A 401 18.01 -22.23 17.72
N PRO A 402 17.96 -22.80 18.94
CA PRO A 402 17.58 -22.07 20.15
C PRO A 402 18.46 -20.83 20.39
N TRP A 403 17.99 -19.91 21.21
CA TRP A 403 18.84 -18.83 21.70
C TRP A 403 19.98 -19.39 22.54
N ASN A 404 21.17 -18.82 22.35
CA ASN A 404 22.41 -19.25 22.99
C ASN A 404 22.87 -20.67 22.63
N CYS A 405 22.56 -21.09 21.40
CA CYS A 405 22.95 -22.39 20.87
C CYS A 405 23.82 -22.22 19.62
N LEU A 406 24.95 -22.91 19.60
CA LEU A 406 25.79 -23.07 18.42
C LEU A 406 25.18 -24.13 17.49
N ILE A 407 25.54 -24.08 16.21
CA ILE A 407 25.23 -25.14 15.25
C ILE A 407 26.50 -25.62 14.58
N ASP A 408 26.57 -26.88 14.21
CA ASP A 408 27.66 -27.41 13.39
C ASP A 408 27.33 -27.35 11.88
N ALA A 409 28.32 -27.73 11.06
CA ALA A 409 28.14 -27.79 9.62
C ALA A 409 27.10 -28.85 9.18
N ASN A 410 26.87 -29.91 9.98
CA ASN A 410 25.83 -30.91 9.70
C ASN A 410 24.45 -30.28 9.74
N VAL A 411 24.18 -29.49 10.79
CA VAL A 411 22.94 -28.76 10.97
C VAL A 411 22.75 -27.73 9.86
N ALA A 412 23.78 -26.93 9.58
CA ALA A 412 23.69 -25.92 8.52
C ALA A 412 23.35 -26.57 7.17
N PHE A 413 24.00 -27.70 6.85
CA PHE A 413 23.71 -28.48 5.65
C PHE A 413 22.31 -29.08 5.64
N ALA A 414 21.85 -29.63 6.77
CA ALA A 414 20.49 -30.17 6.89
C ALA A 414 19.41 -29.08 6.75
N ILE A 415 19.63 -27.87 7.28
CA ILE A 415 18.74 -26.71 7.07
C ILE A 415 18.69 -26.34 5.59
N ALA A 416 19.86 -26.25 4.93
CA ALA A 416 19.96 -25.92 3.52
C ALA A 416 19.18 -26.90 2.63
N GLN A 417 19.17 -28.19 2.98
CA GLN A 417 18.47 -29.24 2.24
C GLN A 417 17.01 -29.47 2.65
N ASP A 418 16.48 -28.77 3.66
CA ASP A 418 15.15 -29.03 4.26
C ASP A 418 15.02 -30.37 4.99
N PHE A 419 16.13 -30.91 5.48
CA PHE A 419 16.17 -32.25 6.06
C PHE A 419 16.13 -32.27 7.58
N ILE A 420 16.15 -31.12 8.22
CA ILE A 420 16.14 -31.04 9.67
C ILE A 420 14.70 -30.99 10.21
N GLN A 421 14.23 -32.11 10.76
CA GLN A 421 13.03 -32.11 11.59
C GLN A 421 13.36 -31.69 13.01
N VAL A 422 12.34 -31.36 13.81
CA VAL A 422 12.56 -31.01 15.23
C VAL A 422 13.14 -32.20 16.00
N THR A 423 12.70 -33.42 15.68
CA THR A 423 13.15 -34.67 16.32
C THR A 423 14.58 -35.08 15.97
N ASP A 424 15.13 -34.54 14.88
CA ASP A 424 16.48 -34.90 14.43
C ASP A 424 17.57 -34.13 15.19
N ARG A 425 17.16 -33.09 15.93
CA ARG A 425 18.05 -32.15 16.62
C ARG A 425 18.55 -32.79 17.91
N LYS A 426 19.86 -32.96 18.00
CA LYS A 426 20.56 -33.39 19.21
C LYS A 426 21.28 -32.19 19.81
N PHE A 427 21.19 -32.05 21.12
CA PHE A 427 21.78 -30.94 21.86
C PHE A 427 22.75 -31.49 22.89
N TYR A 428 24.00 -31.03 22.86
CA TYR A 428 25.00 -31.41 23.84
C TYR A 428 25.87 -30.21 24.20
N ASN A 429 26.46 -30.24 25.37
CA ASN A 429 27.37 -29.19 25.81
C ASN A 429 28.81 -29.51 25.36
N THR A 430 29.45 -28.55 24.71
CA THR A 430 30.79 -28.71 24.12
C THR A 430 31.89 -28.99 25.14
N ASN A 431 31.64 -28.73 26.43
CA ASN A 431 32.65 -28.88 27.48
C ASN A 431 32.58 -30.24 28.19
N ASN A 432 31.44 -30.93 28.17
CA ASN A 432 31.25 -32.15 28.95
C ASN A 432 30.36 -33.21 28.28
N ASP A 433 29.95 -33.00 27.03
CA ASP A 433 29.09 -33.89 26.23
C ASP A 433 27.75 -34.27 26.90
N VAL A 434 27.32 -33.51 27.92
CA VAL A 434 26.04 -33.74 28.58
C VAL A 434 24.90 -33.26 27.69
N TYR A 435 23.86 -34.09 27.54
CA TYR A 435 22.65 -33.77 26.79
C TYR A 435 21.81 -32.70 27.53
N TYR A 436 21.38 -31.67 26.80
CA TYR A 436 20.49 -30.63 27.32
C TYR A 436 19.30 -30.44 26.40
N GLU A 437 18.11 -30.84 26.83
CA GLU A 437 16.90 -30.52 26.07
C GLU A 437 16.57 -29.03 26.23
N PRO A 438 16.37 -28.27 25.14
CA PRO A 438 15.88 -26.90 25.23
C PRO A 438 14.50 -26.91 25.90
N ASN A 439 14.32 -26.12 26.95
CA ASN A 439 13.05 -26.07 27.68
C ASN A 439 12.70 -24.61 28.07
N PRO A 440 11.53 -24.08 27.67
CA PRO A 440 10.47 -24.73 26.86
C PRO A 440 10.75 -24.72 25.35
N LEU A 441 10.11 -25.63 24.60
CA LEU A 441 9.97 -25.60 23.14
C LEU A 441 8.52 -25.23 22.78
N PRO A 442 8.17 -23.93 22.65
CA PRO A 442 6.82 -23.52 22.30
C PRO A 442 6.38 -24.07 20.94
N ASN A 443 5.07 -24.27 20.73
CA ASN A 443 4.54 -24.55 19.40
C ASN A 443 4.90 -23.40 18.44
N HIS A 444 5.32 -23.72 17.22
CA HIS A 444 5.74 -22.75 16.19
C HIS A 444 6.89 -21.82 16.61
N TRP A 445 7.71 -22.21 17.59
CA TRP A 445 8.80 -21.38 18.10
C TRP A 445 9.70 -20.86 16.97
N ASN A 446 10.03 -21.68 15.99
CA ASN A 446 10.88 -21.33 14.84
C ASN A 446 10.30 -20.27 13.90
N SER A 447 9.00 -19.95 13.97
CA SER A 447 8.32 -19.02 13.05
C SER A 447 8.31 -17.59 13.59
N MET A 448 9.00 -16.68 12.91
CA MET A 448 8.99 -15.26 13.29
C MET A 448 7.65 -14.58 12.99
N ARG A 449 6.88 -15.08 12.01
CA ARG A 449 5.51 -14.62 11.77
C ARG A 449 4.54 -15.10 12.85
N GLY A 450 4.72 -16.32 13.34
CA GLY A 450 3.90 -16.90 14.41
C GLY A 450 4.19 -16.30 15.79
N SER A 451 5.41 -15.76 15.99
CA SER A 451 5.84 -15.17 17.25
C SER A 451 5.23 -13.78 17.48
N ARG A 452 4.74 -13.56 18.71
CA ARG A 452 4.29 -12.25 19.20
C ARG A 452 5.28 -11.60 20.16
N HIS A 453 6.43 -12.22 20.32
CA HIS A 453 7.42 -11.85 21.30
C HIS A 453 8.46 -10.92 20.67
N ASP A 454 9.10 -10.11 21.52
CA ASP A 454 10.40 -9.57 21.15
C ASP A 454 11.41 -10.71 21.06
N ILE A 455 12.48 -10.50 20.31
CA ILE A 455 13.58 -11.44 20.10
C ILE A 455 14.89 -10.66 20.20
N PRO A 456 16.00 -11.31 20.58
CA PRO A 456 17.30 -10.67 20.51
C PRO A 456 17.63 -10.31 19.06
N VAL A 457 18.35 -9.20 18.88
CA VAL A 457 18.94 -8.82 17.60
C VAL A 457 19.99 -9.86 17.23
N ILE A 458 19.85 -10.41 16.03
CA ILE A 458 20.78 -11.39 15.46
C ILE A 458 21.75 -10.64 14.56
N LEU A 459 23.03 -10.76 14.86
CA LEU A 459 24.12 -10.24 14.04
C LEU A 459 24.71 -11.39 13.24
N LEU A 460 24.93 -11.14 11.94
CA LEU A 460 25.50 -12.07 10.99
C LEU A 460 26.87 -11.60 10.58
N SER A 461 27.84 -12.51 10.54
CA SER A 461 29.16 -12.26 9.99
C SER A 461 29.42 -13.18 8.79
N PRO A 462 30.25 -12.73 7.83
CA PRO A 462 30.47 -13.50 6.62
C PRO A 462 31.24 -14.79 6.92
N VAL A 463 30.90 -15.85 6.18
CA VAL A 463 31.74 -17.04 6.07
C VAL A 463 32.86 -16.78 5.08
N THR A 464 34.04 -17.37 5.29
CA THR A 464 35.16 -17.28 4.34
C THR A 464 35.46 -18.66 3.72
N PRO A 465 36.06 -18.71 2.52
CA PRO A 465 36.48 -19.98 1.92
C PRO A 465 37.42 -20.82 2.81
N GLU A 466 38.21 -20.16 3.65
CA GLU A 466 39.17 -20.78 4.56
C GLU A 466 38.51 -21.34 5.82
N ASP A 467 37.29 -20.90 6.14
CA ASP A 467 36.54 -21.24 7.34
C ASP A 467 36.32 -22.77 7.46
N PRO A 468 36.72 -23.39 8.59
CA PRO A 468 36.56 -24.83 8.78
C PRO A 468 35.10 -25.31 8.70
N ALA A 469 34.15 -24.55 9.26
CA ALA A 469 32.74 -24.90 9.22
C ALA A 469 32.20 -24.83 7.79
N TRP A 470 32.62 -23.82 7.03
CA TRP A 470 32.26 -23.70 5.62
C TRP A 470 32.85 -24.84 4.76
N LYS A 471 34.14 -25.17 4.94
CA LYS A 471 34.77 -26.32 4.26
C LYS A 471 34.04 -27.62 4.56
N CYS A 472 33.63 -27.83 5.80
CA CYS A 472 32.85 -29.01 6.20
C CYS A 472 31.47 -29.01 5.53
N PHE A 473 30.78 -27.88 5.48
CA PHE A 473 29.53 -27.72 4.73
C PHE A 473 29.70 -28.08 3.23
N GLN A 474 30.76 -27.59 2.59
CA GLN A 474 31.07 -27.90 1.19
C GLN A 474 31.39 -29.39 0.98
N GLN A 475 32.11 -30.02 1.91
CA GLN A 475 32.37 -31.45 1.84
C GLN A 475 31.06 -32.25 1.88
N TYR A 476 30.11 -31.88 2.75
CA TYR A 476 28.79 -32.54 2.75
C TYR A 476 28.02 -32.34 1.46
N TRP A 477 28.08 -31.13 0.88
CA TRP A 477 27.52 -30.86 -0.44
C TRP A 477 28.14 -31.79 -1.49
N MET A 478 29.46 -31.82 -1.61
CA MET A 478 30.15 -32.63 -2.62
C MET A 478 29.88 -34.13 -2.45
N ASN A 479 29.89 -34.63 -1.21
CA ASN A 479 29.79 -36.06 -0.94
C ASN A 479 28.36 -36.61 -1.05
N ARG A 480 27.35 -35.80 -0.70
CA ARG A 480 25.95 -36.25 -0.63
C ARG A 480 25.07 -35.70 -1.74
N GLY A 481 25.59 -34.79 -2.56
CA GLY A 481 24.82 -34.03 -3.52
C GLY A 481 23.91 -33.01 -2.83
N MET A 482 23.33 -32.11 -3.62
CA MET A 482 22.36 -31.13 -3.13
C MET A 482 21.11 -31.14 -3.99
N GLU A 483 20.06 -31.74 -3.46
CA GLU A 483 18.74 -31.74 -4.08
C GLU A 483 18.01 -30.44 -3.72
N ILE A 484 18.27 -29.39 -4.49
CA ILE A 484 17.67 -28.07 -4.28
C ILE A 484 16.30 -28.01 -4.97
N GLN A 485 15.26 -28.53 -4.32
CA GLN A 485 13.89 -28.30 -4.79
C GLN A 485 13.36 -26.99 -4.18
N ASN A 486 13.08 -26.00 -5.03
CA ASN A 486 12.46 -24.72 -4.68
C ASN A 486 13.20 -23.89 -3.61
N ARG A 487 14.50 -24.13 -3.43
CA ARG A 487 15.38 -23.44 -2.49
C ARG A 487 16.45 -22.64 -3.23
N VAL A 488 16.89 -21.54 -2.63
CA VAL A 488 18.08 -20.80 -3.04
C VAL A 488 18.94 -20.62 -1.80
N ILE A 489 20.14 -21.17 -1.84
CA ILE A 489 21.09 -21.09 -0.74
C ILE A 489 21.99 -19.89 -1.02
N ILE A 490 21.96 -18.92 -0.11
CA ILE A 490 22.75 -17.70 -0.18
C ILE A 490 23.75 -17.74 0.97
N PRO A 491 24.96 -18.27 0.74
CA PRO A 491 26.03 -18.18 1.73
C PRO A 491 26.48 -16.72 1.85
N TYR A 492 26.39 -16.13 3.05
CA TYR A 492 26.83 -14.77 3.29
C TYR A 492 28.36 -14.72 3.24
N PHE A 493 28.90 -14.55 2.04
CA PHE A 493 30.33 -14.50 1.79
C PHE A 493 30.84 -13.06 1.79
N ALA A 494 32.12 -12.91 2.14
CA ALA A 494 32.91 -11.76 1.75
C ALA A 494 33.63 -12.08 0.42
N PRO A 495 33.09 -11.69 -0.77
CA PRO A 495 33.78 -11.88 -2.05
C PRO A 495 35.09 -11.08 -2.14
N GLN A 496 35.26 -10.07 -1.28
CA GLN A 496 36.51 -9.34 -1.08
C GLN A 496 36.68 -9.01 0.41
N VAL A 497 37.92 -9.06 0.88
CA VAL A 497 38.28 -8.70 2.27
C VAL A 497 37.84 -7.25 2.51
N ASN A 498 37.06 -7.02 3.57
CA ASN A 498 36.54 -5.71 4.04
C ASN A 498 35.28 -5.14 3.36
N VAL A 499 34.66 -5.79 2.37
CA VAL A 499 33.40 -5.28 1.77
C VAL A 499 32.19 -5.57 2.66
N PHE A 500 32.18 -6.74 3.30
CA PHE A 500 31.12 -7.17 4.20
C PHE A 500 31.66 -7.33 5.61
N GLY A 501 31.00 -6.67 6.55
CA GLY A 501 31.27 -6.80 7.98
C GLY A 501 30.15 -7.55 8.68
N GLU A 502 30.07 -7.37 9.99
CA GLU A 502 28.93 -7.83 10.76
C GLU A 502 27.69 -6.96 10.47
N ILE A 503 26.56 -7.59 10.16
CA ILE A 503 25.29 -6.90 9.86
C ILE A 503 24.13 -7.48 10.67
N PRO A 504 23.10 -6.68 11.01
CA PRO A 504 21.89 -7.23 11.59
C PRO A 504 21.09 -8.06 10.57
N LEU A 505 20.55 -9.20 11.00
CA LEU A 505 19.71 -10.08 10.15
C LEU A 505 18.54 -9.31 9.53
N PHE A 506 17.91 -8.38 10.27
CA PHE A 506 16.76 -7.62 9.75
C PHE A 506 17.14 -6.76 8.53
N ILE A 507 18.40 -6.34 8.38
CA ILE A 507 18.89 -5.64 7.18
C ILE A 507 18.94 -6.60 5.99
N LEU A 508 19.46 -7.81 6.19
CA LEU A 508 19.51 -8.83 5.14
C LEU A 508 18.10 -9.25 4.70
N ILE A 509 17.17 -9.42 5.65
CA ILE A 509 15.76 -9.68 5.36
C ILE A 509 15.12 -8.50 4.62
N PHE A 510 15.42 -7.26 5.00
CA PHE A 510 14.94 -6.07 4.31
C PHE A 510 15.40 -6.05 2.83
N VAL A 511 16.68 -6.31 2.57
CA VAL A 511 17.24 -6.40 1.21
C VAL A 511 16.55 -7.52 0.41
N ALA A 512 16.44 -8.72 0.97
CA ALA A 512 15.77 -9.84 0.32
C ALA A 512 14.31 -9.51 0.00
N SER A 513 13.57 -8.98 0.97
CA SER A 513 12.20 -8.51 0.82
C SER A 513 12.06 -7.50 -0.32
N PHE A 514 12.97 -6.53 -0.39
CA PHE A 514 12.97 -5.49 -1.40
C PHE A 514 13.21 -6.06 -2.80
N LEU A 515 14.19 -6.95 -2.98
CA LEU A 515 14.45 -7.60 -4.27
C LEU A 515 13.32 -8.57 -4.69
N LEU A 516 12.71 -9.26 -3.74
CA LEU A 516 11.54 -10.12 -3.99
C LEU A 516 10.34 -9.32 -4.48
N MET A 517 10.10 -8.14 -3.89
CA MET A 517 9.09 -7.20 -4.37
C MET A 517 9.37 -6.80 -5.82
N LEU A 518 10.61 -6.49 -6.19
CA LEU A 518 10.97 -6.09 -7.55
C LEU A 518 10.91 -7.23 -8.59
N SER A 519 10.90 -8.48 -8.13
CA SER A 519 10.86 -9.69 -8.96
C SER A 519 9.52 -10.42 -8.94
N ASN A 520 8.49 -9.88 -8.26
CA ASN A 520 7.19 -10.53 -8.05
C ASN A 520 7.29 -11.95 -7.46
N LYS A 521 8.19 -12.10 -6.49
CA LYS A 521 8.37 -13.36 -5.78
C LYS A 521 7.98 -13.20 -4.31
N THR A 522 7.65 -14.32 -3.70
CA THR A 522 7.51 -14.41 -2.24
C THR A 522 8.50 -15.44 -1.74
N ALA A 523 9.00 -15.27 -0.52
CA ALA A 523 9.92 -16.22 0.07
C ALA A 523 9.60 -16.57 1.51
N THR A 524 9.96 -17.79 1.89
CA THR A 524 10.22 -18.14 3.28
C THR A 524 11.72 -18.09 3.47
N VAL A 525 12.19 -17.27 4.40
CA VAL A 525 13.62 -17.17 4.70
C VAL A 525 13.97 -18.18 5.79
N HIS A 526 15.07 -18.88 5.63
CA HIS A 526 15.61 -19.83 6.58
C HIS A 526 16.99 -19.34 7.00
N LEU A 527 17.24 -19.28 8.30
CA LEU A 527 18.56 -18.92 8.80
C LEU A 527 19.31 -20.16 9.28
N ALA A 528 20.46 -20.43 8.66
CA ALA A 528 21.43 -21.42 9.10
C ALA A 528 22.65 -20.68 9.66
N ALA A 529 22.57 -20.32 10.94
CA ALA A 529 23.63 -19.63 11.65
C ALA A 529 23.66 -20.02 13.13
N CYS A 530 24.83 -19.88 13.77
CA CYS A 530 24.95 -19.93 15.21
C CYS A 530 24.13 -18.80 15.85
N LEU A 531 23.60 -19.03 17.05
CA LEU A 531 22.88 -18.03 17.84
C LEU A 531 23.44 -17.98 19.26
N GLY A 532 24.75 -18.22 19.38
CA GLY A 532 25.50 -18.07 20.63
C GLY A 532 25.55 -16.61 21.07
N ARG A 533 25.80 -16.40 22.36
CA ARG A 533 26.02 -15.06 22.92
C ARG A 533 27.50 -14.74 23.04
N GLY A 534 27.87 -13.49 22.76
CA GLY A 534 29.17 -12.96 23.14
C GLY A 534 29.13 -12.33 24.53
N GLY A 535 29.92 -12.85 25.48
CA GLY A 535 30.23 -12.18 26.76
C GLY A 535 29.33 -12.51 27.97
N THR A 536 29.72 -11.90 29.11
CA THR A 536 29.01 -11.79 30.41
C THR A 536 28.44 -10.37 30.53
N PRO A 537 27.21 -10.15 31.03
CA PRO A 537 26.70 -10.63 32.32
C PRO A 537 25.50 -11.59 32.21
N ALA A 538 24.70 -11.77 33.27
CA ALA A 538 23.67 -12.81 33.36
C ALA A 538 22.44 -12.59 32.45
N ARG A 539 21.80 -13.72 32.12
CA ARG A 539 20.57 -13.92 31.33
C ARG A 539 19.46 -12.89 31.63
N PRO A 540 19.03 -12.08 30.65
CA PRO A 540 17.79 -11.31 30.77
C PRO A 540 16.58 -12.23 30.96
N GLU A 541 15.68 -11.91 31.89
CA GLU A 541 14.47 -12.72 32.14
C GLU A 541 13.60 -12.84 30.90
N GLU A 542 13.62 -11.82 30.02
CA GLU A 542 12.82 -11.81 28.81
C GLU A 542 13.15 -13.00 27.89
N TRP A 543 14.41 -13.48 27.85
CA TRP A 543 14.82 -14.60 26.99
C TRP A 543 14.11 -15.90 27.31
N ARG A 544 13.61 -16.07 28.54
CA ARG A 544 12.87 -17.27 28.97
C ARG A 544 11.45 -17.33 28.40
N THR A 545 10.93 -16.19 27.95
CA THR A 545 9.51 -16.02 27.64
C THR A 545 9.22 -16.00 26.13
N GLN A 546 10.25 -15.90 25.29
CA GLN A 546 10.11 -15.49 23.89
C GLN A 546 10.36 -16.61 22.87
N TYR A 547 11.16 -17.63 23.23
CA TYR A 547 11.64 -18.69 22.34
C TYR A 547 12.34 -19.81 23.15
N ALA A 548 12.78 -20.89 22.51
CA ALA A 548 13.59 -21.92 23.16
C ALA A 548 15.02 -21.40 23.45
N TYR A 549 15.51 -21.59 24.66
CA TYR A 549 16.85 -21.13 25.09
C TYR A 549 17.68 -22.29 25.65
N THR A 550 18.98 -22.25 25.45
CA THR A 550 19.93 -23.27 25.93
C THR A 550 21.01 -22.69 26.85
N SER A 551 21.60 -23.56 27.68
CA SER A 551 22.75 -23.22 28.53
C SER A 551 23.97 -22.82 27.70
N ASP A 552 24.89 -22.07 28.29
CA ASP A 552 26.16 -21.70 27.65
C ASP A 552 26.95 -22.94 27.20
N GLY A 553 27.56 -22.85 26.02
CA GLY A 553 28.31 -23.95 25.41
C GLY A 553 27.44 -25.06 24.81
N THR A 554 26.13 -24.85 24.65
CA THR A 554 25.28 -25.83 23.96
C THR A 554 25.50 -25.77 22.45
N LEU A 555 25.70 -26.95 21.85
CA LEU A 555 25.81 -27.19 20.42
C LEU A 555 24.63 -28.05 19.96
N MET A 556 23.94 -27.59 18.92
CA MET A 556 22.97 -28.36 18.18
C MET A 556 23.68 -29.08 17.03
N SER A 557 23.42 -30.38 16.90
CA SER A 557 23.91 -31.23 15.81
C SER A 557 22.79 -32.11 15.27
N VAL A 558 23.02 -32.74 14.13
CA VAL A 558 22.13 -33.72 13.50
C VAL A 558 22.96 -34.89 13.00
N ASN A 559 22.41 -36.10 13.12
CA ASN A 559 23.04 -37.27 12.52
C ASN A 559 22.65 -37.36 11.04
N LEU A 560 23.61 -37.10 10.14
CA LEU A 560 23.36 -37.20 8.71
C LEU A 560 23.31 -38.66 8.21
N ASP A 561 23.78 -39.64 8.98
CA ASP A 561 23.88 -41.05 8.56
C ASP A 561 22.56 -41.82 8.72
N ASP A 562 21.61 -41.30 9.51
CA ASP A 562 20.26 -41.87 9.64
C ASP A 562 19.44 -41.79 8.32
N ARG A 563 20.01 -41.17 7.26
CA ARG A 563 19.45 -41.10 5.90
C ARG A 563 19.44 -42.42 5.13
N ASN A 564 20.04 -43.50 5.60
CA ASN A 564 20.08 -44.76 4.84
C ASN A 564 18.78 -45.58 4.88
N MET A 565 17.72 -45.06 5.50
CA MET A 565 16.39 -45.62 5.35
C MET A 565 15.55 -44.70 4.49
N ASN A 566 15.58 -44.94 3.17
CA ASN A 566 14.57 -44.43 2.23
C ASN A 566 13.22 -44.56 2.92
N THR A 567 12.57 -43.45 3.25
CA THR A 567 11.37 -43.44 4.11
C THR A 567 10.23 -44.26 3.50
N THR A 568 10.21 -44.39 2.17
CA THR A 568 9.32 -45.31 1.44
C THR A 568 9.76 -46.76 1.62
N LEU A 569 11.05 -47.08 1.53
CA LEU A 569 11.60 -48.41 1.81
C LEU A 569 11.40 -48.80 3.28
N PHE A 570 11.58 -47.88 4.23
CA PHE A 570 11.34 -48.11 5.65
C PHE A 570 9.87 -48.34 5.96
N ARG A 571 8.96 -47.54 5.38
CA ARG A 571 7.51 -47.80 5.48
C ARG A 571 7.13 -49.13 4.84
N ALA A 572 7.73 -49.48 3.70
CA ALA A 572 7.50 -50.77 3.03
C ALA A 572 8.01 -51.95 3.88
N LEU A 573 9.23 -51.86 4.41
CA LEU A 573 9.83 -52.87 5.29
C LEU A 573 9.04 -52.99 6.60
N ARG A 574 8.68 -51.87 7.24
CA ARG A 574 7.84 -51.87 8.45
C ARG A 574 6.48 -52.51 8.20
N SER A 575 5.82 -52.17 7.09
CA SER A 575 4.54 -52.78 6.67
C SER A 575 4.67 -54.29 6.39
N MET A 576 5.80 -54.74 5.84
CA MET A 576 6.09 -56.15 5.62
C MET A 576 6.32 -56.93 6.93
N PHE A 577 7.03 -56.35 7.90
CA PHE A 577 7.41 -57.07 9.13
C PHE A 577 6.41 -56.94 10.28
N ASP A 578 5.61 -55.85 10.33
CA ASP A 578 4.54 -55.69 11.35
C ASP A 578 3.31 -56.59 11.07
N ARG A 579 3.20 -57.21 9.88
CA ARG A 579 2.13 -58.17 9.54
C ARG A 579 2.30 -59.56 10.17
N ASN A 580 3.47 -59.88 10.74
CA ASN A 580 3.75 -61.19 11.33
C ASN A 580 3.59 -61.23 12.88
N ARG A 581 2.90 -60.26 13.47
CA ARG A 581 2.53 -60.24 14.90
C ARG A 581 1.02 -60.20 15.14
N ARG A 582 0.25 -60.90 14.31
CA ARG A 582 -1.13 -61.29 14.63
C ARG A 582 -1.30 -62.79 14.49
#